data_AF-A0A239GLM9-F1
#
_entry.id   AF-A0A239GLM9-F1
#
_cell.length_a   1.000
_cell.length_b   1.000
_cell.length_c   1.000
_cell.angle_alpha   90.00
_cell.angle_beta   90.00
_cell.angle_gamma   90.00
#
_symmetry.space_group_name_H-M   'P 1'
#
loop_
_entity.id
_entity.type
_entity.pdbx_description
1 polymer ?
#
loop_
_entity_poly.entity_id
_entity_poly.type
_entity_poly.pdbx_seq_one_letter_code
_entity_poly.pdbx_strand_id
1 'polypeptide(L)'
;MLEPSHNDELPPIPGKRYFTIGEVSELCAVKPHVLRYWEQEFPQLNPVKRRGNRRYYQRQDVLMIRQIRALLYDQGFTIGGARLRLSSDEAKDDTTQYKQLIRQMIVELEDVLVVLKK
;
A
#
# COMPACT_ATOMS: atom_id res chain seq x y z
N MET A 1 -7.33 -21.98 6.70
CA MET A 1 -6.17 -22.17 5.81
C MET A 1 -6.35 -21.26 4.62
N LEU A 2 -5.49 -20.26 4.45
CA LEU A 2 -5.52 -19.38 3.28
C LEU A 2 -4.11 -19.40 2.69
N GLU A 3 -4.02 -19.83 1.44
CA GLU A 3 -2.78 -20.24 0.80
C GLU A 3 -1.81 -19.07 0.56
N PRO A 4 -0.54 -19.18 1.00
CA PRO A 4 0.52 -18.24 0.69
C PRO A 4 1.13 -18.63 -0.67
N SER A 5 0.51 -18.20 -1.77
CA SER A 5 1.03 -18.50 -3.10
C SER A 5 0.63 -17.45 -4.15
N HIS A 6 0.81 -16.16 -3.86
CA HIS A 6 0.77 -15.12 -4.90
C HIS A 6 1.85 -14.04 -4.66
N ASN A 7 3.09 -14.43 -4.90
CA ASN A 7 4.17 -13.55 -5.34
C ASN A 7 3.86 -13.09 -6.79
N ASP A 8 4.11 -11.88 -7.28
CA ASP A 8 4.68 -10.71 -6.61
C ASP A 8 4.59 -9.41 -7.44
N GLU A 9 3.54 -9.21 -8.24
CA GLU A 9 3.36 -7.92 -8.94
C GLU A 9 1.89 -7.54 -9.00
N LEU A 10 1.48 -6.70 -8.06
CA LEU A 10 0.17 -6.06 -8.15
C LEU A 10 0.17 -5.10 -9.35
N PRO A 11 -0.90 -5.06 -10.14
CA PRO A 11 -0.96 -4.22 -11.34
C PRO A 11 -0.66 -2.75 -11.01
N PRO A 12 -0.07 -1.95 -11.92
CA PRO A 12 0.17 -0.55 -11.65
C PRO A 12 -1.14 0.18 -11.33
N ILE A 13 -1.11 1.06 -10.33
CA ILE A 13 -2.32 1.83 -9.95
C ILE A 13 -2.60 2.85 -11.05
N PRO A 14 -3.77 2.80 -11.72
CA PRO A 14 -4.11 3.77 -12.76
C PRO A 14 -4.15 5.21 -12.24
N GLY A 15 -3.96 6.20 -13.11
CA GLY A 15 -4.06 7.64 -12.78
C GLY A 15 -5.47 8.16 -12.45
N LYS A 16 -6.39 7.29 -12.01
CA LYS A 16 -7.79 7.61 -11.68
C LYS A 16 -7.89 8.17 -10.25
N ARG A 17 -8.81 9.12 -10.01
CA ARG A 17 -9.01 9.73 -8.69
C ARG A 17 -9.77 8.85 -7.70
N TYR A 18 -10.72 8.05 -8.18
CA TYR A 18 -11.58 7.20 -7.34
C TYR A 18 -11.71 5.81 -7.94
N PHE A 19 -11.60 4.79 -7.10
CA PHE A 19 -11.75 3.38 -7.41
C PHE A 19 -12.96 2.82 -6.68
N THR A 20 -13.67 1.91 -7.32
CA THR A 20 -14.73 1.12 -6.69
C THR A 20 -14.14 -0.06 -5.93
N ILE A 21 -14.91 -0.66 -5.01
CA ILE A 21 -14.45 -1.84 -4.26
C ILE A 21 -14.05 -3.02 -5.16
N GLY A 22 -14.67 -3.16 -6.33
CA GLY A 22 -14.30 -4.19 -7.31
C GLY A 22 -12.93 -3.91 -7.93
N GLU A 23 -12.73 -2.68 -8.41
CA GLU A 23 -11.43 -2.24 -8.95
C GLU A 23 -10.32 -2.40 -7.90
N VAL A 24 -10.56 -2.01 -6.65
CA VAL A 24 -9.57 -2.17 -5.57
C VAL A 24 -9.30 -3.64 -5.24
N SER A 25 -10.32 -4.49 -5.29
CA SER A 25 -10.18 -5.93 -5.10
C SER A 25 -9.22 -6.54 -6.11
N GLU A 26 -9.32 -6.14 -7.38
CA GLU A 26 -8.42 -6.56 -8.46
C GLU A 26 -7.02 -5.97 -8.28
N LEU A 27 -6.93 -4.67 -8.01
CA LEU A 27 -5.65 -3.96 -7.85
C LEU A 27 -4.82 -4.45 -6.66
N CYS A 28 -5.46 -5.00 -5.63
CA CYS A 28 -4.79 -5.47 -4.42
C CYS A 28 -4.82 -7.00 -4.26
N ALA A 29 -5.48 -7.72 -5.16
CA ALA A 29 -5.73 -9.16 -5.03
C ALA A 29 -6.38 -9.55 -3.68
N VAL A 30 -7.30 -8.72 -3.18
CA VAL A 30 -7.99 -8.91 -1.90
C VAL A 30 -9.50 -8.92 -2.13
N LYS A 31 -10.19 -9.96 -1.65
CA LYS A 31 -11.63 -10.11 -1.87
C LYS A 31 -12.44 -8.93 -1.28
N PRO A 32 -13.56 -8.50 -1.90
CA PRO A 32 -14.32 -7.32 -1.44
C PRO A 32 -14.81 -7.38 0.00
N HIS A 33 -15.14 -8.56 0.52
CA HIS A 33 -15.57 -8.70 1.92
C HIS A 33 -14.41 -8.49 2.91
N VAL A 34 -13.18 -8.85 2.53
CA VAL A 34 -11.98 -8.61 3.33
C VAL A 34 -11.67 -7.11 3.37
N LEU A 35 -11.82 -6.41 2.23
CA LEU A 35 -11.68 -4.95 2.20
C LEU A 35 -12.67 -4.25 3.14
N ARG A 36 -13.93 -4.71 3.16
CA ARG A 36 -14.95 -4.19 4.09
C ARG A 36 -14.60 -4.44 5.55
N TYR A 37 -14.02 -5.60 5.84
CA TYR A 37 -13.55 -5.93 7.18
C TYR A 37 -12.36 -5.04 7.57
N TRP A 38 -11.40 -4.85 6.66
CA TRP A 38 -10.25 -3.95 6.89
C TRP A 38 -10.67 -2.50 7.11
N GLU A 39 -11.72 -1.99 6.46
CA GLU A 39 -12.26 -0.66 6.77
C GLU A 39 -12.72 -0.51 8.24
N GLN A 40 -13.17 -1.60 8.87
CA GLN A 40 -13.56 -1.58 10.29
C GLN A 40 -12.34 -1.68 11.21
N GLU A 41 -11.35 -2.45 10.77
CA GLU A 41 -10.16 -2.74 11.56
C GLU A 41 -9.06 -1.65 11.46
N PHE A 42 -9.02 -0.89 10.38
CA PHE A 42 -7.99 0.12 10.14
C PHE A 42 -8.64 1.51 9.99
N PRO A 43 -8.70 2.33 11.06
CA PRO A 43 -9.39 3.63 11.04
C PRO A 43 -8.86 4.63 9.99
N GLN A 44 -7.58 4.48 9.65
CA GLN A 44 -6.86 5.21 8.60
C GLN A 44 -7.32 4.86 7.18
N LEU A 45 -7.95 3.70 6.97
CA LEU A 45 -8.54 3.30 5.69
C LEU A 45 -10.01 3.70 5.68
N ASN A 46 -10.28 4.94 5.26
CA ASN A 46 -11.62 5.53 5.33
C ASN A 46 -12.14 5.95 3.94
N PRO A 47 -12.65 5.00 3.13
CA PRO A 47 -13.16 5.31 1.80
C PRO A 47 -14.38 6.22 1.85
N VAL A 48 -14.48 7.12 0.88
CA VAL A 48 -15.60 8.07 0.78
C VAL A 48 -16.89 7.32 0.47
N LYS A 49 -17.86 7.39 1.39
CA LYS A 49 -19.20 6.84 1.21
C LYS A 49 -20.10 7.87 0.52
N ARG A 50 -20.67 7.51 -0.62
CA ARG A 50 -21.64 8.35 -1.37
C ARG A 50 -23.04 7.72 -1.38
N ARG A 51 -24.00 8.40 -2.02
CA ARG A 51 -25.40 7.96 -2.20
C ARG A 51 -25.48 6.47 -2.53
N GLY A 52 -26.37 5.75 -1.85
CA GLY A 52 -26.55 4.31 -2.01
C GLY A 52 -25.47 3.44 -1.34
N ASN A 53 -24.77 3.97 -0.34
CA ASN A 53 -23.74 3.24 0.43
C ASN A 53 -22.60 2.66 -0.44
N ARG A 54 -22.32 3.32 -1.57
CA ARG A 54 -21.21 2.99 -2.46
C ARG A 54 -19.93 3.59 -1.90
N ARG A 55 -18.88 2.76 -1.84
CA ARG A 55 -17.55 3.11 -1.34
C ARG A 55 -16.66 3.48 -2.51
N TYR A 56 -15.99 4.62 -2.38
CA TYR A 56 -15.00 5.09 -3.34
C TYR A 56 -13.66 5.25 -2.63
N TYR A 57 -12.67 4.52 -3.10
CA TYR A 57 -11.30 4.55 -2.60
C TYR A 57 -10.48 5.52 -3.43
N GLN A 58 -9.64 6.29 -2.80
CA GLN A 58 -8.64 7.11 -3.46
C GLN A 58 -7.36 6.31 -3.66
N ARG A 59 -6.41 6.89 -4.41
CA ARG A 59 -5.08 6.30 -4.59
C ARG A 59 -4.38 6.00 -3.27
N GLN A 60 -4.52 6.88 -2.27
CA GLN A 60 -3.93 6.68 -0.95
C GLN A 60 -4.53 5.46 -0.23
N ASP A 61 -5.85 5.27 -0.33
CA ASP A 61 -6.52 4.09 0.23
C ASP A 61 -6.00 2.79 -0.42
N VAL A 62 -5.80 2.79 -1.75
CA VAL A 62 -5.24 1.63 -2.47
C VAL A 62 -3.83 1.32 -1.97
N LEU A 63 -2.98 2.34 -1.82
CA LEU A 63 -1.62 2.16 -1.27
C LEU A 63 -1.65 1.60 0.15
N MET A 64 -2.54 2.11 1.00
CA MET A 64 -2.72 1.61 2.36
C MET A 64 -3.17 0.15 2.39
N ILE A 65 -4.10 -0.25 1.52
CA ILE A 65 -4.55 -1.65 1.40
C ILE A 65 -3.39 -2.55 0.96
N ARG A 66 -2.53 -2.10 0.05
CA ARG A 66 -1.33 -2.87 -0.34
C ARG A 66 -0.37 -3.03 0.83
N GLN A 67 -0.18 -2.00 1.63
CA GLN A 67 0.66 -2.06 2.82
C GLN A 67 0.09 -3.01 3.87
N ILE A 68 -1.23 -2.97 4.11
CA ILE A 68 -1.92 -3.91 5.00
C ILE A 68 -1.73 -5.35 4.49
N ARG A 69 -1.90 -5.59 3.19
CA ARG A 69 -1.66 -6.91 2.57
C ARG A 69 -0.23 -7.38 2.87
N ALA A 70 0.77 -6.54 2.62
CA ALA A 70 2.17 -6.93 2.84
C ALA A 70 2.46 -7.28 4.30
N LEU A 71 1.90 -6.52 5.25
CA LEU A 71 2.05 -6.81 6.68
C LEU A 71 1.42 -8.15 7.05
N LEU A 72 0.23 -8.46 6.54
CA LEU A 72 -0.50 -9.66 6.93
C LEU A 72 -0.01 -10.93 6.21
N TYR A 73 0.23 -10.84 4.91
CA TYR A 73 0.54 -12.00 4.07
C TYR A 73 2.04 -12.24 3.93
N ASP A 74 2.84 -11.18 3.78
CA ASP A 74 4.28 -11.32 3.50
C ASP A 74 5.07 -11.36 4.82
N GLN A 75 4.67 -10.54 5.79
CA GLN A 75 5.34 -10.43 7.09
C GLN A 75 4.65 -11.22 8.22
N GLY A 76 3.47 -11.79 7.97
CA GLY A 76 2.76 -12.66 8.92
C GLY A 76 2.22 -11.96 10.18
N PHE A 77 2.02 -10.64 10.15
CA PHE A 77 1.42 -9.92 11.27
C PHE A 77 -0.04 -10.33 11.46
N THR A 78 -0.51 -10.25 12.71
CA THR A 78 -1.95 -10.28 13.01
C THR A 78 -2.59 -8.93 12.64
N ILE A 79 -3.92 -8.89 12.50
CA ILE A 79 -4.65 -7.64 12.25
C ILE A 79 -4.32 -6.56 13.29
N GLY A 80 -4.27 -6.93 14.57
CA GLY A 80 -3.90 -6.02 15.66
C GLY A 80 -2.45 -5.55 15.57
N GLY A 81 -1.52 -6.45 15.25
CA GLY A 81 -0.11 -6.11 15.07
C GLY A 81 0.13 -5.19 13.87
N ALA A 82 -0.52 -5.46 12.74
CA ALA A 82 -0.48 -4.59 11.57
C ALA A 82 -1.09 -3.21 11.87
N ARG A 83 -2.20 -3.16 12.62
CA ARG A 83 -2.82 -1.89 13.03
C ARG A 83 -1.86 -1.06 13.87
N LEU A 84 -1.23 -1.66 14.87
CA LEU A 84 -0.25 -0.98 15.73
C LEU A 84 0.92 -0.45 14.90
N ARG A 85 1.48 -1.29 14.02
CA ARG A 85 2.62 -0.91 13.17
C ARG A 85 2.29 0.24 12.21
N LEU A 86 1.08 0.29 11.67
CA LEU A 86 0.67 1.39 10.79
C LEU A 86 0.33 2.68 11.56
N SER A 87 -0.10 2.56 12.82
CA SER A 87 -0.34 3.73 13.69
C SER A 87 0.93 4.29 14.35
N SER A 88 2.00 3.50 14.42
CA SER A 88 3.26 3.89 15.05
C SER A 88 4.00 4.95 14.22
N ASP A 89 4.63 5.91 14.89
CA ASP A 89 5.46 6.94 14.25
C ASP A 89 6.73 6.36 13.59
N GLU A 90 7.14 5.14 13.98
CA GLU A 90 8.26 4.41 13.37
C GLU A 90 8.10 4.24 11.85
N ALA A 91 6.87 4.00 11.37
CA ALA A 91 6.61 3.87 9.93
C ALA A 91 6.84 5.18 9.16
N LYS A 92 6.67 6.33 9.81
CA LYS A 92 6.93 7.66 9.20
C LYS A 92 8.42 7.98 9.19
N ASP A 93 9.14 7.53 10.21
CA ASP A 93 10.58 7.75 10.32
C ASP A 93 11.36 6.90 9.30
N ASP A 94 11.01 5.61 9.19
CA ASP A 94 11.52 4.72 8.13
C ASP A 94 11.31 5.32 6.74
N THR A 95 10.10 5.80 6.45
CA THR A 95 9.76 6.41 5.15
C THR A 95 10.65 7.63 4.85
N THR A 96 11.00 8.40 5.87
CA THR A 96 11.85 9.59 5.73
C THR A 96 13.30 9.19 5.45
N GLN A 97 13.82 8.19 6.16
CA GLN A 97 15.17 7.66 5.95
C GLN A 97 15.32 6.98 4.58
N TYR A 98 14.36 6.16 4.15
CA TYR A 98 14.36 5.54 2.82
C TYR A 98 14.36 6.59 1.69
N LYS A 99 13.59 7.68 1.85
CA LYS A 99 13.59 8.78 0.86
C LYS A 99 14.95 9.47 0.76
N GLN A 100 15.65 9.63 1.89
CA GLN A 100 17.00 10.21 1.90
C GLN A 100 18.00 9.27 1.22
N LEU A 101 17.95 7.97 1.52
CA LEU A 101 18.79 6.95 0.88
C LEU A 101 18.57 6.87 -0.63
N ILE A 102 17.31 6.87 -1.09
CA ILE A 102 17.00 6.84 -2.54
C ILE A 102 17.55 8.08 -3.23
N ARG A 103 17.40 9.27 -2.63
CA ARG A 103 17.98 10.50 -3.19
C ARG A 103 19.50 10.40 -3.29
N GLN A 104 20.15 9.88 -2.26
CA GLN A 104 21.59 9.69 -2.24
C GLN A 104 22.03 8.71 -3.35
N MET A 105 21.36 7.56 -3.49
CA MET A 105 21.63 6.61 -4.57
C MET A 105 21.44 7.21 -5.96
N ILE A 106 20.41 8.03 -6.18
CA ILE A 106 20.19 8.69 -7.47
C ILE A 106 21.39 9.59 -7.82
N VAL A 107 21.86 10.39 -6.87
CA VAL A 107 23.02 11.27 -7.07
C VAL A 107 24.27 10.46 -7.38
N GLU A 108 24.54 9.40 -6.61
CA GLU A 108 25.70 8.52 -6.86
C GLU A 108 25.66 7.86 -8.23
N LEU A 109 24.47 7.42 -8.67
CA LEU A 109 24.31 6.83 -10.00
C LEU A 109 24.47 7.87 -11.11
N GLU A 110 24.00 9.10 -10.91
CA GLU A 110 24.21 10.22 -11.84
C GLU A 110 25.70 10.53 -12.00
N ASP A 111 26.46 10.57 -10.90
CA ASP A 111 27.91 10.80 -10.90
C ASP A 111 28.66 9.71 -11.68
N VAL A 112 28.31 8.43 -11.45
CA VAL A 112 28.88 7.30 -12.21
C VAL A 112 28.57 7.44 -13.70
N LEU A 113 27.35 7.84 -14.05
CA LEU A 113 26.92 8.04 -15.44
C LEU A 113 27.74 9.16 -16.12
N VAL A 114 28.09 10.22 -15.39
CA VAL A 114 28.97 11.29 -15.89
C VAL A 114 30.39 10.76 -16.16
N VAL A 115 30.93 9.91 -15.28
CA VAL A 115 32.25 9.30 -15.47
C VAL A 115 32.28 8.38 -16.69
N LEU A 116 31.24 7.58 -16.90
CA LEU A 116 31.14 6.62 -18.02
C LEU A 116 30.84 7.29 -19.38
N LYS A 117 30.40 8.55 -19.39
CA LYS A 117 30.15 9.32 -20.62
C LYS A 117 31.35 10.15 -21.09
N LYS A 118 32.47 10.09 -20.38
CA LYS A 118 33.77 10.61 -20.81
C LYS A 118 34.59 9.52 -21.49
#